data_AF-A0A392NS88-F1
#
_entry.id   AF-A0A392NS88-F1
#
_cell.length_a   1.000
_cell.length_b   1.000
_cell.length_c   1.000
_cell.angle_alpha   90.00
_cell.angle_beta   90.00
_cell.angle_gamma   90.00
#
_symmetry.space_group_name_H-M   'P 1'
#
loop_
_entity.id
_entity.type
_entity.pdbx_description
1 polymer ?
#
loop_
_entity_poly.entity_id
_entity_poly.type
_entity_poly.pdbx_seq_one_letter_code
_entity_poly.pdbx_strand_id
1 'polypeptide(L)' 'DYLSQQCSQTFIDCMDKFSNTKAPTFKGNTCQADDVIEVIKVVMEAALLAGRVLHKP' A
#
# COMPACT_ATOMS: atom_id res chain seq x y z
N ASP A 1 1.22 -14.79 4.65
CA ASP A 1 1.34 -14.10 5.95
C ASP A 1 1.08 -12.62 5.69
N TYR A 2 0.24 -11.96 6.49
CA TYR A 2 -0.15 -10.56 6.27
C TYR A 2 0.87 -9.55 6.84
N LEU A 3 1.87 -10.02 7.58
CA LEU A 3 2.99 -9.21 8.09
C LEU A 3 4.28 -9.46 7.30
N SER A 4 4.19 -10.06 6.11
CA SER A 4 5.39 -10.30 5.31
C SER A 4 6.05 -8.98 4.92
N GLN A 5 7.33 -8.81 5.25
CA GLN A 5 8.06 -7.59 4.93
C GLN A 5 8.19 -7.43 3.41
N GLN A 6 8.48 -8.52 2.70
CA GLN A 6 8.56 -8.51 1.24
C GLN A 6 7.23 -8.05 0.62
N CYS A 7 6.10 -8.62 1.06
CA CYS A 7 4.80 -8.27 0.51
C CYS A 7 4.43 -6.81 0.82
N SER A 8 4.57 -6.37 2.07
CA SER A 8 4.24 -4.99 2.45
C SER A 8 5.10 -3.96 1.72
N GLN A 9 6.43 -4.19 1.63
CA GLN A 9 7.32 -3.27 0.91
C GLN A 9 7.00 -3.22 -0.59
N THR A 10 6.83 -4.38 -1.23
CA THR A 10 6.50 -4.45 -2.66
C THR A 10 5.18 -3.73 -2.96
N PHE A 11 4.21 -3.82 -2.05
CA PHE A 11 2.91 -3.19 -2.24
C PHE A 11 2.96 -1.67 -2.03
N ILE A 12 3.74 -1.17 -1.05
CA ILE A 12 4.02 0.27 -0.91
C ILE A 12 4.63 0.82 -2.20
N ASP A 13 5.68 0.16 -2.72
CA ASP A 13 6.35 0.59 -3.95
C ASP A 13 5.41 0.59 -5.17
N CYS A 14 4.49 -0.38 -5.23
CA CYS A 14 3.47 -0.48 -6.28
C CYS A 14 2.52 0.72 -6.23
N MET A 15 2.03 1.06 -5.03
CA MET A 15 1.11 2.17 -4.82
C MET A 15 1.77 3.53 -5.15
N ASP A 16 3.04 3.71 -4.81
CA ASP A 16 3.80 4.92 -5.17
C ASP A 16 3.95 5.06 -6.68
N LYS A 17 4.30 3.97 -7.36
CA LYS A 17 4.38 3.97 -8.83
C LYS A 17 3.03 4.31 -9.45
N PHE A 18 1.95 3.70 -8.97
CA PHE A 18 0.61 3.96 -9.47
C PHE A 18 0.17 5.41 -9.25
N SER A 19 0.33 5.97 -8.05
CA SER A 19 -0.04 7.38 -7.77
C SER A 19 0.73 8.36 -8.68
N ASN A 20 1.99 8.05 -9.02
CA ASN A 20 2.80 8.86 -9.93
C ASN A 20 2.33 8.81 -11.39
N THR A 21 1.58 7.79 -11.80
CA THR A 21 1.04 7.73 -13.18
C THR A 21 -0.06 8.74 -13.43
N LYS A 22 -0.77 9.19 -12.38
CA LYS A 22 -1.99 10.01 -12.48
C LYS A 22 -3.03 9.44 -13.46
N ALA A 23 -3.01 8.12 -13.64
CA ALA A 23 -3.96 7.43 -14.51
C ALA A 23 -5.40 7.56 -13.96
N PRO A 24 -6.41 7.66 -14.84
CA PRO A 24 -7.79 7.69 -14.41
C PRO A 24 -8.18 6.37 -13.74
N THR A 25 -9.03 6.46 -12.73
CA THR A 25 -9.65 5.31 -12.08
C THR A 25 -10.83 4.77 -12.92
N PHE A 26 -11.40 3.65 -12.50
CA PHE A 26 -12.53 3.00 -13.17
C PHE A 26 -13.82 3.82 -13.06
N LYS A 27 -14.70 3.68 -14.05
CA LYS A 27 -16.01 4.37 -14.09
C LYS A 27 -16.87 3.93 -12.91
N GLY A 28 -17.46 4.91 -12.21
CA GLY A 28 -18.31 4.65 -11.04
C GLY A 28 -17.55 4.54 -9.73
N ASN A 29 -16.23 4.75 -9.72
CA ASN A 29 -15.49 4.91 -8.47
C ASN A 29 -16.04 6.11 -7.69
N THR A 30 -16.43 5.86 -6.44
CA THR A 30 -16.94 6.88 -5.49
C THR A 30 -15.87 7.39 -4.54
N CYS A 31 -14.67 6.80 -4.57
CA CYS A 31 -13.55 7.17 -3.71
C CYS A 31 -12.54 8.06 -4.46
N GLN A 32 -11.91 8.99 -3.74
CA GLN A 32 -10.72 9.68 -4.25
C GLN A 32 -9.55 8.68 -4.22
N ALA A 33 -8.89 8.46 -5.36
CA ALA A 33 -7.91 7.38 -5.51
C ALA A 33 -6.61 7.61 -4.72
N ASP A 34 -6.09 8.84 -4.68
CA ASP A 34 -4.90 9.21 -3.92
C ASP A 34 -5.12 9.06 -2.39
N ASP A 35 -6.28 9.44 -1.86
CA ASP A 35 -6.69 9.29 -0.46
C ASP A 35 -6.74 7.81 -0.08
N VAL A 36 -7.34 6.97 -0.93
CA VAL A 36 -7.37 5.52 -0.70
C VAL A 36 -5.97 4.92 -0.73
N ILE A 37 -5.12 5.36 -1.67
CA ILE A 37 -3.71 4.93 -1.75
C ILE A 37 -2.97 5.31 -0.45
N GLU A 38 -3.14 6.53 0.05
CA GLU A 38 -2.51 7.00 1.28
C GLU A 38 -2.95 6.16 2.49
N VAL A 39 -4.26 5.93 2.65
CA VAL A 39 -4.80 5.10 3.73
C VAL A 39 -4.22 3.69 3.68
N ILE A 40 -4.15 3.08 2.50
CA ILE A 40 -3.56 1.75 2.33
C ILE A 40 -2.08 1.75 2.69
N LYS A 41 -1.31 2.75 2.23
CA LYS A 41 0.11 2.88 2.54
C LYS A 41 0.38 2.93 4.03
N VAL A 42 -0.37 3.74 4.79
CA VAL A 42 -0.23 3.83 6.25
C VAL A 42 -0.41 2.46 6.93
N VAL A 43 -1.42 1.69 6.51
CA VAL A 43 -1.66 0.34 7.05
C VAL A 43 -0.51 -0.61 6.69
N MET A 44 0.03 -0.50 5.47
CA MET A 44 1.14 -1.34 5.03
C MET A 44 2.47 -0.98 5.69
N GLU A 45 2.71 0.29 5.99
CA GLU A 45 3.86 0.73 6.79
C GLU A 45 3.79 0.18 8.22
N ALA A 46 2.59 0.18 8.82
CA ALA A 46 2.36 -0.46 10.11
C ALA A 46 2.57 -1.98 10.05
N ALA A 47 2.08 -2.65 8.99
CA ALA A 47 2.30 -4.08 8.78
C ALA A 47 3.78 -4.41 8.58
N LEU A 48 4.52 -3.59 7.82
CA LEU A 48 5.95 -3.73 7.59
C LEU A 48 6.74 -3.56 8.90
N LEU A 49 6.39 -2.56 9.72
CA LEU A 49 6.99 -2.37 11.04
C LEU A 49 6.71 -3.57 11.95
N ALA A 50 5.46 -4.03 12.02
CA ALA A 50 5.10 -5.21 12.81
C ALA A 50 5.82 -6.48 12.31
N GLY A 51 5.96 -6.65 11.00
CA GLY A 51 6.72 -7.74 10.39
C GLY A 51 8.19 -7.75 10.81
N ARG A 52 8.83 -6.58 10.84
CA ARG A 52 10.21 -6.43 11.35
C ARG A 52 10.32 -6.79 12.83
N VAL A 53 9.40 -6.29 13.67
CA VAL A 53 9.38 -6.57 15.12
C VAL A 53 9.15 -8.05 15.42
N LEU A 54 8.28 -8.71 14.65
CA LEU A 54 7.90 -10.11 14.84
C LEU A 54 8.73 -11.09 14.01
N HIS A 55 9.80 -10.63 13.35
CA HIS A 55 10.67 -11.42 12.49
C HIS A 55 9.90 -12.23 11.43
N LYS A 56 8.87 -11.62 10.85
CA LYS A 56 8.13 -12.16 9.71
C LYS A 56 8.84 -11.76 8.41
N PRO A 57 9.27 -12.71 7.57
CA PRO A 57 9.97 -12.39 6.32
C PRO A 57 9.07 -11.67 5.32
#